data_AF-A0A7X2D6F7-F1
#
_entry.id   AF-A0A7X2D6F7-F1
#
_cell.length_a   1.000
_cell.length_b   1.000
_cell.length_c   1.000
_cell.angle_alpha   90.00
_cell.angle_beta   90.00
_cell.angle_gamma   90.00
#
_symmetry.space_group_name_H-M   'P 1'
#
loop_
_entity.id
_entity.type
_entity.pdbx_description
1 polymer ?
#
loop_
_entity_poly.entity_id
_entity_poly.type
_entity_poly.pdbx_seq_one_letter_code
_entity_poly.pdbx_strand_id
1 'polypeptide(L)'
;GRIKNHSAGHIATEEAKELIETIKDKLGSEDIVFYPGVSYRHLLVLREARFSASVECTPPHDALGVPVREVLPRAKEKEAQETANLLSKIILDSRDVLEDHPINLIREKQGRDKANMLWPWSPGKKPRMRKFQERFGIKGAVISAVDLIRGLGIYAGFDVIKVKGVTGLYDTNYEGKAEACLKALREYDLVWVHVEASDEASHQGDIDLKIRTIEYFDKRLVGIVLEEIDENTRIAVLSDHLTPIKVRTHVAEAVPFLIYNLEKAPDGVNRFDEFSCAEGSFGLLQGGDFIKIFLKDSV
;
A
#
# COMPACT_ATOMS: atom_id res chain seq x y z
N GLY A 1 -20.43 -16.97 -14.85
CA GLY A 1 -19.45 -16.10 -15.52
C GLY A 1 -18.05 -16.60 -15.24
N ARG A 2 -17.07 -16.09 -15.99
CA ARG A 2 -15.63 -16.24 -15.70
C ARG A 2 -15.08 -14.86 -15.34
N ILE A 3 -14.00 -14.79 -14.56
CA ILE A 3 -13.37 -13.50 -14.22
C ILE A 3 -12.67 -12.97 -15.47
N LYS A 4 -13.17 -11.89 -16.07
CA LYS A 4 -12.55 -11.29 -17.27
C LYS A 4 -11.39 -10.37 -16.91
N ASN A 5 -11.61 -9.51 -15.91
CA ASN A 5 -10.71 -8.44 -15.52
C ASN A 5 -10.88 -8.17 -14.02
N HIS A 6 -9.79 -8.11 -13.26
CA HIS A 6 -9.82 -7.94 -11.81
C HIS A 6 -9.98 -6.48 -11.37
N SER A 7 -9.71 -5.51 -12.25
CA SER A 7 -9.71 -4.07 -11.94
C SER A 7 -10.75 -3.29 -12.75
N ALA A 8 -11.51 -3.98 -13.61
CA ALA A 8 -12.31 -3.37 -14.67
C ALA A 8 -11.50 -2.33 -15.47
N GLY A 9 -10.24 -2.65 -15.80
CA GLY A 9 -9.36 -1.76 -16.53
C GLY A 9 -9.00 -0.49 -15.75
N HIS A 10 -8.62 -0.66 -14.48
CA HIS A 10 -8.30 0.44 -13.57
C HIS A 10 -9.42 1.49 -13.51
N ILE A 11 -10.64 1.04 -13.18
CA ILE A 11 -11.83 1.89 -13.06
C ILE A 11 -11.52 3.20 -12.31
N ALA A 12 -12.07 4.31 -12.79
CA ALA A 12 -11.87 5.61 -12.16
C ALA A 12 -12.47 5.62 -10.74
N THR A 13 -11.81 6.26 -9.80
CA THR A 13 -12.23 6.29 -8.39
C THR A 13 -13.67 6.78 -8.21
N GLU A 14 -14.09 7.80 -8.95
CA GLU A 14 -15.46 8.33 -8.84
C GLU A 14 -16.51 7.32 -9.34
N GLU A 15 -16.25 6.63 -10.46
CA GLU A 15 -17.14 5.56 -10.95
C GLU A 15 -17.21 4.40 -9.94
N ALA A 16 -16.06 3.97 -9.42
CA ALA A 16 -16.00 2.87 -8.46
C ALA A 16 -16.71 3.23 -7.13
N LYS A 17 -16.57 4.48 -6.67
CA LYS A 17 -17.21 4.97 -5.46
C LYS A 17 -18.75 4.87 -5.55
N GLU A 18 -19.35 5.27 -6.65
CA GLU A 18 -20.80 5.15 -6.86
C GLU A 18 -21.28 3.68 -6.83
N LEU A 19 -20.51 2.77 -7.43
CA LEU A 19 -20.80 1.33 -7.40
C LEU A 19 -20.74 0.78 -5.96
N ILE A 20 -19.74 1.20 -5.18
CA ILE A 20 -19.57 0.76 -3.79
C ILE A 20 -20.63 1.35 -2.86
N GLU A 21 -21.04 2.60 -3.04
CA GLU A 21 -22.17 3.15 -2.27
C GLU A 21 -23.48 2.39 -2.59
N THR A 22 -23.71 2.01 -3.85
CA THR A 22 -24.87 1.17 -4.21
C THR A 22 -24.82 -0.20 -3.53
N ILE A 23 -23.63 -0.84 -3.50
CA ILE A 23 -23.42 -2.10 -2.77
C ILE A 23 -23.71 -1.92 -1.30
N LYS A 24 -23.19 -0.85 -0.69
CA LYS A 24 -23.35 -0.57 0.73
C LYS A 24 -24.83 -0.44 1.10
N ASP A 25 -25.62 0.23 0.26
CA ASP A 25 -27.06 0.38 0.47
C ASP A 25 -27.84 -0.92 0.27
N LYS A 26 -27.40 -1.79 -0.65
CA LYS A 26 -28.12 -3.03 -1.01
C LYS A 26 -27.71 -4.26 -0.21
N LEU A 27 -26.43 -4.40 0.11
CA LEU A 27 -25.82 -5.57 0.72
C LEU A 27 -25.17 -5.28 2.08
N GLY A 28 -25.06 -4.00 2.46
CA GLY A 28 -24.51 -3.60 3.75
C GLY A 28 -25.48 -3.79 4.91
N SER A 29 -24.92 -3.84 6.10
CA SER A 29 -25.66 -3.87 7.37
C SER A 29 -24.80 -3.24 8.46
N GLU A 30 -25.27 -3.27 9.72
CA GLU A 30 -24.45 -2.84 10.86
C GLU A 30 -23.15 -3.66 10.98
N ASP A 31 -23.22 -4.95 10.64
CA ASP A 31 -22.12 -5.91 10.70
C ASP A 31 -21.29 -5.98 9.42
N ILE A 32 -21.86 -5.60 8.28
CA ILE A 32 -21.24 -5.73 6.95
C ILE A 32 -21.08 -4.34 6.35
N VAL A 33 -19.87 -3.80 6.45
CA VAL A 33 -19.63 -2.41 6.07
C VAL A 33 -18.66 -2.33 4.90
N PHE A 34 -19.07 -1.62 3.86
CA PHE A 34 -18.26 -1.36 2.68
C PHE A 34 -17.71 0.07 2.73
N TYR A 35 -16.43 0.21 2.40
CA TYR A 35 -15.78 1.51 2.27
C TYR A 35 -15.17 1.66 0.88
N PRO A 36 -15.54 2.71 0.13
CA PRO A 36 -14.88 3.00 -1.14
C PRO A 36 -13.45 3.46 -0.87
N GLY A 37 -12.46 2.75 -1.43
CA GLY A 37 -11.09 3.24 -1.57
C GLY A 37 -10.79 3.81 -2.95
N VAL A 38 -9.55 3.63 -3.42
CA VAL A 38 -9.04 4.20 -4.68
C VAL A 38 -9.16 3.19 -5.82
N SER A 39 -9.67 3.65 -6.96
CA SER A 39 -9.90 2.81 -8.15
C SER A 39 -10.68 1.53 -7.77
N TYR A 40 -10.18 0.34 -8.09
CA TYR A 40 -10.81 -0.96 -7.79
C TYR A 40 -10.52 -1.52 -6.38
N ARG A 41 -9.79 -0.77 -5.54
CA ARG A 41 -9.33 -1.22 -4.21
C ARG A 41 -10.25 -0.64 -3.14
N HIS A 42 -11.10 -1.50 -2.58
CA HIS A 42 -12.10 -1.14 -1.57
C HIS A 42 -11.96 -2.03 -0.33
N LEU A 43 -12.64 -1.67 0.76
CA LEU A 43 -12.63 -2.45 2.00
C LEU A 43 -14.02 -2.99 2.32
N LEU A 44 -14.04 -4.28 2.68
CA LEU A 44 -15.16 -4.93 3.36
C LEU A 44 -14.76 -5.17 4.80
N VAL A 45 -15.49 -4.59 5.74
CA VAL A 45 -15.31 -4.77 7.18
C VAL A 45 -16.48 -5.58 7.71
N LEU A 46 -16.16 -6.77 8.21
CA LEU A 46 -17.09 -7.62 8.95
C LEU A 46 -16.89 -7.37 10.45
N ARG A 47 -17.91 -6.85 11.12
CA ARG A 47 -17.93 -6.59 12.57
C ARG A 47 -18.60 -7.78 13.27
N GLU A 48 -18.16 -8.10 14.48
CA GLU A 48 -18.55 -9.25 15.33
C GLU A 48 -17.48 -10.33 15.48
N ALA A 49 -17.45 -10.93 16.66
CA ALA A 49 -16.52 -12.01 17.00
C ALA A 49 -16.82 -13.31 16.22
N ARG A 50 -18.02 -13.45 15.65
CA ARG A 50 -18.43 -14.62 14.86
C ARG A 50 -17.68 -14.73 13.53
N PHE A 51 -17.14 -13.63 13.00
CA PHE A 51 -16.45 -13.66 11.71
C PHE A 51 -14.99 -14.07 11.86
N SER A 52 -14.54 -14.96 10.97
CA SER A 52 -13.19 -15.52 11.00
C SER A 52 -12.39 -15.08 9.79
N ALA A 53 -11.14 -14.66 10.02
CA ALA A 53 -10.17 -14.43 8.95
C ALA A 53 -9.57 -15.74 8.41
N SER A 54 -9.92 -16.90 8.98
CA SER A 54 -9.45 -18.22 8.54
C SER A 54 -10.23 -18.70 7.30
N VAL A 55 -10.29 -17.85 6.28
CA VAL A 55 -10.94 -18.11 4.99
C VAL A 55 -9.85 -18.07 3.93
N GLU A 56 -9.85 -19.06 3.06
CA GLU A 56 -9.09 -19.05 1.82
C GLU A 56 -9.90 -18.26 0.79
N CYS A 57 -9.32 -17.17 0.30
CA CYS A 57 -9.86 -16.42 -0.81
C CYS A 57 -8.83 -16.39 -1.94
N THR A 58 -9.32 -16.36 -3.18
CA THR A 58 -8.47 -16.32 -4.37
C THR A 58 -8.21 -14.87 -4.77
N PRO A 59 -6.96 -14.39 -4.88
CA PRO A 59 -6.67 -13.08 -5.46
C PRO A 59 -7.22 -13.00 -6.90
N PRO A 60 -7.95 -11.94 -7.26
CA PRO A 60 -8.64 -11.90 -8.55
C PRO A 60 -7.68 -11.78 -9.74
N HIS A 61 -6.46 -11.28 -9.51
CA HIS A 61 -5.41 -11.21 -10.54
C HIS A 61 -4.82 -12.60 -10.87
N ASP A 62 -4.90 -13.56 -9.95
CA ASP A 62 -4.44 -14.95 -10.16
C ASP A 62 -5.50 -15.83 -10.82
N ALA A 63 -6.76 -15.36 -10.93
CA ALA A 63 -7.91 -16.15 -11.38
C ALA A 63 -8.55 -15.63 -12.68
N LEU A 64 -7.80 -14.89 -13.50
CA LEU A 64 -8.28 -14.42 -14.80
C LEU A 64 -8.65 -15.61 -15.70
N GLY A 65 -9.83 -15.56 -16.30
CA GLY A 65 -10.38 -16.62 -17.13
C GLY A 65 -10.89 -17.84 -16.36
N VAL A 66 -10.88 -17.84 -15.02
CA VAL A 66 -11.38 -18.96 -14.21
C VAL A 66 -12.91 -18.82 -13.98
N PRO A 67 -13.69 -19.91 -14.03
CA PRO A 67 -15.10 -19.88 -13.65
C PRO A 67 -15.28 -19.44 -12.20
N VAL A 68 -16.14 -18.43 -11.96
CA VAL A 68 -16.33 -17.83 -10.64
C VAL A 68 -16.62 -18.87 -9.54
N ARG A 69 -17.41 -19.88 -9.86
CA ARG A 69 -17.83 -20.94 -8.91
C ARG A 69 -16.67 -21.80 -8.41
N GLU A 70 -15.57 -21.87 -9.15
CA GLU A 70 -14.40 -22.70 -8.80
C GLU A 70 -13.47 -22.00 -7.80
N VAL A 71 -13.56 -20.68 -7.70
CA VAL A 71 -12.65 -19.83 -6.92
C VAL A 71 -13.34 -19.00 -5.83
N LEU A 72 -14.57 -19.40 -5.46
CA LEU A 72 -15.28 -18.79 -4.33
C LEU A 72 -14.55 -19.04 -3.01
N PRO A 73 -14.70 -18.13 -2.02
CA PRO A 73 -14.11 -18.28 -0.70
C PRO A 73 -14.42 -19.61 -0.03
N ARG A 74 -13.41 -20.24 0.56
CA ARG A 74 -13.52 -21.51 1.29
C ARG A 74 -13.06 -21.36 2.72
N ALA A 75 -13.77 -21.96 3.65
CA ALA A 75 -13.33 -21.98 5.04
C ALA A 75 -12.09 -22.87 5.18
N LYS A 76 -11.06 -22.38 5.87
CA LYS A 76 -9.90 -23.21 6.24
C LYS A 76 -10.17 -24.01 7.51
N GLU A 77 -11.08 -23.52 8.35
CA GLU A 77 -11.48 -24.10 9.63
C GLU A 77 -13.00 -24.09 9.78
N LYS A 78 -13.55 -24.95 10.65
CA LYS A 78 -15.01 -25.05 10.85
C LYS A 78 -15.64 -23.73 11.29
N GLU A 79 -14.98 -22.96 12.17
CA GLU A 79 -15.51 -21.67 12.64
C GLU A 79 -15.56 -20.61 11.52
N ALA A 80 -14.86 -20.81 10.41
CA ALA A 80 -14.85 -19.88 9.28
C ALA A 80 -15.95 -20.17 8.25
N GLN A 81 -16.73 -21.25 8.41
CA GLN A 81 -17.75 -21.66 7.43
C GLN A 81 -18.82 -20.59 7.21
N GLU A 82 -19.29 -19.96 8.29
CA GLU A 82 -20.26 -18.86 8.18
C GLU A 82 -19.67 -17.69 7.38
N THR A 83 -18.40 -17.35 7.62
CA THR A 83 -17.73 -16.25 6.93
C THR A 83 -17.52 -16.57 5.45
N ALA A 84 -17.07 -17.78 5.12
CA ALA A 84 -16.89 -18.22 3.74
C ALA A 84 -18.22 -18.22 2.94
N ASN A 85 -19.30 -18.69 3.57
CA ASN A 85 -20.64 -18.66 2.98
C ASN A 85 -21.12 -17.22 2.74
N LEU A 86 -20.91 -16.33 3.73
CA LEU A 86 -21.27 -14.92 3.61
C LEU A 86 -20.49 -14.23 2.48
N LEU A 87 -19.17 -14.41 2.42
CA LEU A 87 -18.34 -13.80 1.37
C LEU A 87 -18.73 -14.32 -0.01
N SER A 88 -18.99 -15.62 -0.15
CA SER A 88 -19.48 -16.21 -1.39
C SER A 88 -20.82 -15.61 -1.81
N LYS A 89 -21.74 -15.42 -0.85
CA LYS A 89 -23.02 -14.77 -1.09
C LYS A 89 -22.85 -13.32 -1.54
N ILE A 90 -22.01 -12.53 -0.86
CA ILE A 90 -21.71 -11.15 -1.25
C ILE A 90 -21.15 -11.08 -2.68
N ILE A 91 -20.21 -11.96 -3.04
CA ILE A 91 -19.66 -12.02 -4.40
C ILE A 91 -20.77 -12.27 -5.42
N LEU A 92 -21.61 -13.28 -5.20
CA LEU A 92 -22.66 -13.65 -6.15
C LEU A 92 -23.75 -12.58 -6.26
N ASP A 93 -24.26 -12.10 -5.13
CA ASP A 93 -25.33 -11.09 -5.07
C ASP A 93 -24.87 -9.74 -5.61
N SER A 94 -23.58 -9.40 -5.46
CA SER A 94 -23.05 -8.15 -6.04
C SER A 94 -23.23 -8.08 -7.55
N ARG A 95 -23.28 -9.24 -8.22
CA ARG A 95 -23.56 -9.30 -9.65
C ARG A 95 -24.95 -8.81 -9.99
N ASP A 96 -25.94 -9.29 -9.26
CA ASP A 96 -27.34 -8.94 -9.50
C ASP A 96 -27.59 -7.45 -9.23
N VAL A 97 -26.80 -6.85 -8.33
CA VAL A 97 -26.82 -5.41 -8.05
C VAL A 97 -26.11 -4.59 -9.12
N LEU A 98 -24.96 -5.06 -9.62
CA LEU A 98 -24.05 -4.21 -10.42
C LEU A 98 -24.13 -4.43 -11.93
N GLU A 99 -24.58 -5.60 -12.42
CA GLU A 99 -24.55 -5.94 -13.86
C GLU A 99 -25.25 -4.89 -14.74
N ASP A 100 -26.40 -4.40 -14.27
CA ASP A 100 -27.24 -3.41 -14.94
C ASP A 100 -27.15 -2.01 -14.32
N HIS A 101 -26.17 -1.77 -13.45
CA HIS A 101 -25.96 -0.44 -12.87
C HIS A 101 -25.65 0.58 -13.98
N PRO A 102 -26.19 1.82 -13.95
CA PRO A 102 -26.01 2.81 -15.02
C PRO A 102 -24.56 3.03 -15.46
N ILE A 103 -23.62 3.09 -14.51
CA ILE A 103 -22.17 3.17 -14.80
C ILE A 103 -21.72 1.97 -15.64
N ASN A 104 -22.09 0.75 -15.28
CA ASN A 104 -21.67 -0.45 -16.00
C ASN A 104 -22.30 -0.53 -17.39
N LEU A 105 -23.54 -0.05 -17.56
CA LEU A 105 -24.16 0.09 -18.89
C LEU A 105 -23.43 1.13 -19.76
N ILE A 106 -23.00 2.26 -19.19
CA ILE A 106 -22.20 3.27 -19.90
C ILE A 106 -20.83 2.71 -20.30
N ARG A 107 -20.16 2.02 -19.37
CA ARG A 107 -18.85 1.38 -19.60
C ARG A 107 -18.93 0.38 -20.75
N GLU A 108 -19.95 -0.49 -20.75
CA GLU A 108 -20.18 -1.45 -21.82
C GLU A 108 -20.41 -0.78 -23.18
N LYS A 109 -21.26 0.27 -23.24
CA LYS A 109 -21.48 1.05 -24.47
C LYS A 109 -20.21 1.69 -25.03
N GLN A 110 -19.23 1.97 -24.17
CA GLN A 110 -17.94 2.53 -24.54
C GLN A 110 -16.86 1.46 -24.79
N GLY A 111 -17.21 0.17 -24.78
CA GLY A 111 -16.26 -0.93 -24.94
C GLY A 111 -15.34 -1.14 -23.73
N ARG A 112 -15.63 -0.50 -22.58
CA ARG A 112 -14.90 -0.70 -21.32
C ARG A 112 -15.47 -1.89 -20.56
N ASP A 113 -14.61 -2.59 -19.81
CA ASP A 113 -15.04 -3.70 -18.97
C ASP A 113 -15.98 -3.22 -17.84
N LYS A 114 -17.06 -3.95 -17.56
CA LYS A 114 -17.92 -3.70 -16.40
C LYS A 114 -17.19 -4.03 -15.09
N ALA A 115 -17.45 -3.25 -14.05
CA ALA A 115 -17.15 -3.58 -12.66
C ALA A 115 -18.41 -4.17 -12.01
N ASN A 116 -18.79 -5.38 -12.44
CA ASN A 116 -20.08 -5.98 -12.11
C ASN A 116 -20.02 -7.00 -10.96
N MET A 117 -18.87 -7.22 -10.32
CA MET A 117 -18.78 -8.12 -9.16
C MET A 117 -17.78 -7.58 -8.14
N LEU A 118 -18.09 -7.73 -6.86
CA LEU A 118 -17.12 -7.58 -5.79
C LEU A 118 -16.28 -8.83 -5.63
N TRP A 119 -15.07 -8.66 -5.12
CA TRP A 119 -14.16 -9.78 -4.90
C TRP A 119 -13.29 -9.61 -3.66
N PRO A 120 -13.79 -9.95 -2.45
CA PRO A 120 -12.99 -9.96 -1.23
C PRO A 120 -11.93 -11.08 -1.27
N TRP A 121 -10.63 -10.74 -1.20
CA TRP A 121 -9.56 -11.72 -1.43
C TRP A 121 -8.45 -11.79 -0.39
N SER A 122 -8.31 -10.81 0.51
CA SER A 122 -7.26 -10.79 1.53
C SER A 122 -7.85 -10.63 2.94
N PRO A 123 -8.43 -11.70 3.52
CA PRO A 123 -8.99 -11.63 4.86
C PRO A 123 -7.90 -11.33 5.89
N GLY A 124 -8.17 -10.38 6.78
CA GLY A 124 -7.24 -9.96 7.82
C GLY A 124 -7.97 -9.41 9.03
N LYS A 125 -7.25 -9.34 10.16
CA LYS A 125 -7.75 -8.70 11.38
C LYS A 125 -6.98 -7.40 11.60
N LYS A 126 -7.64 -6.45 12.27
CA LYS A 126 -6.98 -5.27 12.83
C LYS A 126 -5.74 -5.71 13.65
N PRO A 127 -4.51 -5.36 13.24
CA PRO A 127 -3.32 -5.72 13.99
C PRO A 127 -3.33 -5.05 15.36
N ARG A 128 -2.67 -5.69 16.33
CA ARG A 128 -2.33 -5.06 17.61
C ARG A 128 -0.84 -4.74 17.57
N MET A 129 -0.52 -3.46 17.58
CA MET A 129 0.85 -2.96 17.55
C MET A 129 1.06 -1.99 18.71
N ARG A 130 2.22 -2.09 19.37
CA ARG A 130 2.66 -1.06 20.31
C ARG A 130 3.01 0.20 19.53
N LYS A 131 2.62 1.36 20.04
CA LYS A 131 2.95 2.64 19.40
C LYS A 131 4.45 2.88 19.44
N PHE A 132 4.94 3.70 18.53
CA PHE A 132 6.35 4.10 18.47
C PHE A 132 6.76 4.86 19.74
N GLN A 133 5.92 5.78 20.22
CA GLN A 133 6.11 6.48 21.49
C GLN A 133 6.30 5.51 22.66
N GLU A 134 5.53 4.42 22.71
CA GLU A 134 5.61 3.42 23.78
C GLU A 134 6.85 2.53 23.68
N ARG A 135 7.46 2.42 22.49
CA ARG A 135 8.61 1.55 22.23
C ARG A 135 9.93 2.31 22.30
N PHE A 136 9.95 3.54 21.82
CA PHE A 136 11.16 4.32 21.58
C PHE A 136 11.08 5.75 22.13
N GLY A 137 9.96 6.18 22.72
CA GLY A 137 9.81 7.55 23.23
C GLY A 137 9.65 8.63 22.15
N ILE A 138 9.44 8.23 20.89
CA ILE A 138 9.43 9.11 19.72
C ILE A 138 8.01 9.38 19.21
N LYS A 139 7.75 10.66 18.94
CA LYS A 139 6.57 11.14 18.23
C LYS A 139 6.91 11.25 16.75
N GLY A 140 6.07 10.64 15.90
CA GLY A 140 6.33 10.63 14.46
C GLY A 140 5.16 11.08 13.61
N ALA A 141 5.47 11.33 12.34
CA ALA A 141 4.49 11.65 11.29
C ALA A 141 4.73 10.77 10.05
N VAL A 142 3.67 10.54 9.27
CA VAL A 142 3.74 9.81 8.00
C VAL A 142 3.20 10.66 6.85
N ILE A 143 3.94 10.70 5.74
CA ILE A 143 3.56 11.34 4.49
C ILE A 143 3.51 10.27 3.40
N SER A 144 2.31 9.90 2.97
CA SER A 144 2.13 8.88 1.92
C SER A 144 0.89 9.15 1.06
N ALA A 145 0.92 8.66 -0.18
CA ALA A 145 -0.25 8.53 -1.04
C ALA A 145 -1.12 7.32 -0.66
N VAL A 146 -0.47 6.26 -0.18
CA VAL A 146 -1.01 4.91 -0.10
C VAL A 146 -1.68 4.70 1.26
N ASP A 147 -2.95 4.30 1.23
CA ASP A 147 -3.76 4.13 2.44
C ASP A 147 -3.23 3.02 3.37
N LEU A 148 -2.62 1.97 2.82
CA LEU A 148 -1.94 0.93 3.60
C LEU A 148 -0.86 1.54 4.50
N ILE A 149 0.01 2.37 3.92
CA ILE A 149 1.11 3.03 4.62
C ILE A 149 0.59 4.04 5.65
N ARG A 150 -0.43 4.83 5.31
CA ARG A 150 -1.10 5.72 6.27
C ARG A 150 -1.67 4.93 7.45
N GLY A 151 -2.30 3.79 7.16
CA GLY A 151 -2.83 2.88 8.17
C GLY A 151 -1.73 2.39 9.11
N LEU A 152 -0.59 1.93 8.58
CA LEU A 152 0.56 1.51 9.38
C LEU A 152 1.10 2.65 10.25
N GLY A 153 1.18 3.87 9.73
CA GLY A 153 1.54 5.05 10.51
C GLY A 153 0.56 5.30 11.67
N ILE A 154 -0.75 5.22 11.43
CA ILE A 154 -1.77 5.34 12.49
C ILE A 154 -1.59 4.25 13.56
N TYR A 155 -1.32 3.02 13.17
CA TYR A 155 -1.01 1.94 14.12
C TYR A 155 0.28 2.21 14.91
N ALA A 156 1.28 2.84 14.29
CA ALA A 156 2.50 3.29 14.96
C ALA A 156 2.26 4.48 15.91
N GLY A 157 1.08 5.10 15.86
CA GLY A 157 0.78 6.31 16.60
C GLY A 157 1.34 7.58 15.96
N PHE A 158 1.59 7.55 14.64
CA PHE A 158 2.02 8.71 13.87
C PHE A 158 0.83 9.53 13.38
N ASP A 159 1.05 10.84 13.26
CA ASP A 159 0.11 11.73 12.60
C ASP A 159 0.23 11.60 11.07
N VAL A 160 -0.91 11.56 10.38
CA VAL A 160 -0.93 11.47 8.92
C VAL A 160 -0.94 12.87 8.31
N ILE A 161 0.14 13.24 7.64
CA ILE A 161 0.27 14.51 6.94
C ILE A 161 -0.20 14.34 5.50
N LYS A 162 -1.25 15.06 5.14
CA LYS A 162 -1.82 15.05 3.78
C LYS A 162 -1.21 16.18 2.95
N VAL A 163 -0.68 15.81 1.79
CA VAL A 163 -0.06 16.74 0.84
C VAL A 163 -0.89 16.74 -0.44
N LYS A 164 -1.20 17.93 -0.97
CA LYS A 164 -1.96 18.09 -2.21
C LYS A 164 -1.14 17.57 -3.40
N GLY A 165 -1.80 16.86 -4.32
CA GLY A 165 -1.16 16.35 -5.54
C GLY A 165 -0.30 15.09 -5.32
N VAL A 166 -0.40 14.45 -4.16
CA VAL A 166 0.27 13.17 -3.92
C VAL A 166 -0.62 12.03 -4.42
N THR A 167 -0.27 11.48 -5.60
CA THR A 167 -1.09 10.52 -6.36
C THR A 167 -0.69 9.06 -6.12
N GLY A 168 0.57 8.81 -5.74
CA GLY A 168 1.14 7.46 -5.67
C GLY A 168 1.68 6.94 -7.01
N LEU A 169 1.55 7.72 -8.09
CA LEU A 169 2.11 7.40 -9.41
C LEU A 169 3.30 8.31 -9.73
N TYR A 170 3.87 8.16 -10.93
CA TYR A 170 5.04 8.93 -11.38
C TYR A 170 4.82 10.46 -11.38
N ASP A 171 3.56 10.91 -11.45
CA ASP A 171 3.14 12.31 -11.44
C ASP A 171 2.87 12.85 -10.02
N THR A 172 3.20 12.07 -8.98
CA THR A 172 3.05 12.51 -7.59
C THR A 172 3.84 13.79 -7.32
N ASN A 173 3.31 14.64 -6.44
CA ASN A 173 4.00 15.84 -5.98
C ASN A 173 5.17 15.47 -5.04
N TYR A 174 6.38 15.32 -5.58
CA TYR A 174 7.59 14.99 -4.83
C TYR A 174 8.05 16.18 -3.97
N GLU A 175 8.04 17.38 -4.56
CA GLU A 175 8.47 18.63 -3.92
C GLU A 175 7.57 18.94 -2.72
N GLY A 176 6.26 18.82 -2.88
CA GLY A 176 5.32 19.03 -1.77
C GLY A 176 5.48 18.01 -0.64
N LYS A 177 5.97 16.78 -0.93
CA LYS A 177 6.33 15.83 0.13
C LYS A 177 7.61 16.26 0.85
N ALA A 178 8.61 16.76 0.13
CA ALA A 178 9.84 17.27 0.72
C ALA A 178 9.58 18.49 1.61
N GLU A 179 8.82 19.48 1.12
CA GLU A 179 8.40 20.65 1.89
C GLU A 179 7.62 20.27 3.16
N ALA A 180 6.67 19.32 3.04
CA ALA A 180 5.92 18.83 4.17
C ALA A 180 6.80 18.07 5.18
N CYS A 181 7.80 17.34 4.70
CA CYS A 181 8.78 16.64 5.54
C CYS A 181 9.60 17.63 6.37
N LEU A 182 10.22 18.62 5.72
CA LEU A 182 11.04 19.65 6.36
C LEU A 182 10.23 20.47 7.38
N LYS A 183 8.96 20.78 7.06
CA LYS A 183 8.06 21.42 8.03
C LYS A 183 7.76 20.51 9.23
N ALA A 184 7.49 19.23 8.98
CA ALA A 184 7.14 18.27 10.02
C ALA A 184 8.32 17.99 10.97
N LEU A 185 9.57 17.99 10.48
CA LEU A 185 10.75 17.80 11.33
C LEU A 185 10.90 18.85 12.45
N ARG A 186 10.17 19.98 12.38
CA ARG A 186 10.11 20.98 13.45
C ARG A 186 9.22 20.58 14.63
N GLU A 187 8.35 19.58 14.47
CA GLU A 187 7.31 19.20 15.43
C GLU A 187 7.32 17.71 15.82
N TYR A 188 8.11 16.90 15.11
CA TYR A 188 8.16 15.44 15.23
C TYR A 188 9.62 14.96 15.24
N ASP A 189 9.93 13.93 16.02
CA ASP A 189 11.28 13.36 16.10
C ASP A 189 11.57 12.39 14.95
N LEU A 190 10.52 11.90 14.27
CA LEU A 190 10.64 11.03 13.10
C LEU A 190 9.57 11.34 12.05
N VAL A 191 9.99 11.58 10.81
CA VAL A 191 9.07 11.76 9.67
C VAL A 191 9.29 10.64 8.65
N TRP A 192 8.28 9.82 8.45
CA TRP A 192 8.27 8.76 7.44
C TRP A 192 7.65 9.25 6.13
N VAL A 193 8.49 9.49 5.12
CA VAL A 193 8.06 9.89 3.78
C VAL A 193 8.08 8.67 2.86
N HIS A 194 6.95 8.39 2.21
CA HIS A 194 6.77 7.21 1.36
C HIS A 194 6.50 7.59 -0.10
N VAL A 195 7.10 6.84 -1.04
CA VAL A 195 6.92 6.99 -2.49
C VAL A 195 6.62 5.64 -3.12
N GLU A 196 5.45 5.53 -3.73
CA GLU A 196 4.94 4.31 -4.38
C GLU A 196 5.37 4.18 -5.86
N ALA A 197 5.67 5.31 -6.52
CA ALA A 197 5.72 5.40 -7.98
C ALA A 197 6.65 4.39 -8.67
N SER A 198 7.78 4.06 -8.04
CA SER A 198 8.76 3.10 -8.58
C SER A 198 8.26 1.65 -8.54
N ASP A 199 7.39 1.32 -7.59
CA ASP A 199 6.77 0.00 -7.50
C ASP A 199 5.70 -0.19 -8.57
N GLU A 200 4.82 0.81 -8.75
CA GLU A 200 3.79 0.80 -9.81
C GLU A 200 4.41 0.70 -11.21
N ALA A 201 5.53 1.40 -11.47
CA ALA A 201 6.29 1.24 -12.72
C ALA A 201 6.85 -0.20 -12.90
N SER A 202 7.25 -0.83 -11.78
CA SER A 202 7.76 -2.19 -11.77
C SER A 202 6.68 -3.23 -12.11
N HIS A 203 5.48 -3.08 -11.53
CA HIS A 203 4.33 -3.93 -11.85
C HIS A 203 3.89 -3.82 -13.32
N GLN A 204 4.02 -2.64 -13.92
CA GLN A 204 3.76 -2.43 -15.35
C GLN A 204 4.84 -3.03 -16.26
N GLY A 205 6.02 -3.33 -15.69
CA GLY A 205 7.18 -3.80 -16.45
C GLY A 205 7.81 -2.71 -17.31
N ASP A 206 7.61 -1.44 -16.95
CA ASP A 206 8.14 -0.28 -17.66
C ASP A 206 9.48 0.15 -17.04
N ILE A 207 10.57 -0.22 -17.72
CA ILE A 207 11.93 0.03 -17.25
C ILE A 207 12.28 1.51 -17.27
N ASP A 208 11.88 2.24 -18.32
CA ASP A 208 12.20 3.65 -18.49
C ASP A 208 11.46 4.49 -17.44
N LEU A 209 10.21 4.13 -17.16
CA LEU A 209 9.44 4.76 -16.11
C LEU A 209 10.02 4.46 -14.73
N LYS A 210 10.43 3.22 -14.46
CA LYS A 210 11.05 2.85 -13.16
C LYS A 210 12.35 3.62 -12.91
N ILE A 211 13.20 3.75 -13.92
CA ILE A 211 14.43 4.56 -13.82
C ILE A 211 14.05 6.01 -13.52
N ARG A 212 13.11 6.57 -14.29
CA ARG A 212 12.66 7.96 -14.13
C ARG A 212 12.10 8.24 -12.73
N THR A 213 11.31 7.32 -12.15
CA THR A 213 10.74 7.53 -10.81
C THR A 213 11.80 7.47 -9.72
N ILE A 214 12.86 6.68 -9.89
CA ILE A 214 14.03 6.67 -9.00
C ILE A 214 14.79 8.00 -9.12
N GLU A 215 15.04 8.50 -10.33
CA GLU A 215 15.69 9.80 -10.54
C GLU A 215 14.86 10.97 -10.00
N TYR A 216 13.53 10.90 -10.11
CA TYR A 216 12.62 11.87 -9.51
C TYR A 216 12.63 11.81 -7.99
N PHE A 217 12.63 10.62 -7.41
CA PHE A 217 12.77 10.44 -5.97
C PHE A 217 14.09 11.05 -5.46
N ASP A 218 15.20 10.75 -6.14
CA ASP A 218 16.52 11.27 -5.82
C ASP A 218 16.57 12.80 -5.88
N LYS A 219 16.21 13.41 -7.02
CA LYS A 219 16.35 14.87 -7.20
C LYS A 219 15.26 15.70 -6.54
N ARG A 220 14.00 15.27 -6.69
CA ARG A 220 12.82 16.09 -6.37
C ARG A 220 12.31 15.84 -4.94
N LEU A 221 12.90 14.91 -4.21
CA LEU A 221 12.56 14.64 -2.82
C LEU A 221 13.80 14.53 -1.94
N VAL A 222 14.67 13.56 -2.18
CA VAL A 222 15.85 13.32 -1.33
C VAL A 222 16.81 14.50 -1.40
N GLY A 223 17.12 15.00 -2.60
CA GLY A 223 17.99 16.16 -2.82
C GLY A 223 17.48 17.41 -2.11
N ILE A 224 16.19 17.74 -2.27
CA ILE A 224 15.58 18.89 -1.59
C ILE A 224 15.65 18.75 -0.06
N VAL A 225 15.37 17.57 0.48
CA VAL A 225 15.48 17.34 1.93
C VAL A 225 16.94 17.49 2.37
N LEU A 226 17.89 16.90 1.65
CA LEU A 226 19.32 16.96 1.98
C LEU A 226 19.88 18.38 2.01
N GLU A 227 19.42 19.25 1.11
CA GLU A 227 19.86 20.65 1.03
C GLU A 227 19.40 21.50 2.23
N GLU A 228 18.32 21.10 2.90
CA GLU A 228 17.61 21.93 3.90
C GLU A 228 17.62 21.33 5.32
N ILE A 229 18.14 20.12 5.51
CA ILE A 229 18.26 19.52 6.85
C ILE A 229 19.41 20.14 7.66
N ASP A 230 19.26 20.15 8.98
CA ASP A 230 20.32 20.54 9.89
C ASP A 230 21.32 19.40 10.18
N GLU A 231 22.42 19.75 10.84
CA GLU A 231 23.49 18.82 11.23
C GLU A 231 23.07 17.72 12.22
N ASN A 232 21.94 17.91 12.91
CA ASN A 232 21.41 16.96 13.89
C ASN A 232 20.41 15.98 13.28
N THR A 233 20.04 16.18 12.01
CA THR A 233 19.06 15.35 11.33
C THR A 233 19.71 14.12 10.73
N ARG A 234 19.18 12.94 11.09
CA ARG A 234 19.56 11.66 10.47
C ARG A 234 18.54 11.29 9.40
N ILE A 235 19.03 10.81 8.27
CA ILE A 235 18.19 10.35 7.17
C ILE A 235 18.42 8.86 6.97
N ALA A 236 17.35 8.12 6.72
CA ALA A 236 17.47 6.77 6.18
C ALA A 236 16.70 6.67 4.86
N VAL A 237 17.29 6.00 3.89
CA VAL A 237 16.65 5.68 2.60
C VAL A 237 16.72 4.17 2.42
N LEU A 238 15.57 3.57 2.12
CA LEU A 238 15.42 2.15 1.88
C LEU A 238 14.16 1.88 1.06
N SER A 239 14.12 0.73 0.40
CA SER A 239 12.88 0.13 -0.11
C SER A 239 12.29 -0.79 0.96
N ASP A 240 10.98 -0.98 0.99
CA ASP A 240 10.33 -1.96 1.86
C ASP A 240 10.30 -3.38 1.25
N HIS A 241 10.35 -3.48 -0.08
CA HIS A 241 10.54 -4.74 -0.81
C HIS A 241 11.21 -4.54 -2.18
N LEU A 242 11.55 -5.65 -2.85
CA LEU A 242 11.96 -5.64 -4.26
C LEU A 242 10.78 -6.03 -5.16
N THR A 243 10.64 -5.29 -6.26
CA THR A 243 9.71 -5.61 -7.35
C THR A 243 10.47 -5.61 -8.68
N PRO A 244 11.07 -6.75 -9.08
CA PRO A 244 11.86 -6.81 -10.31
C PRO A 244 10.98 -6.64 -11.56
N ILE A 245 11.41 -5.80 -12.52
CA ILE A 245 10.67 -5.51 -13.77
C ILE A 245 10.31 -6.79 -14.55
N LYS A 246 11.17 -7.80 -14.53
CA LYS A 246 10.94 -9.08 -15.20
C LYS A 246 9.85 -9.91 -14.52
N VAL A 247 9.77 -9.81 -13.20
CA VAL A 247 8.85 -10.60 -12.35
C VAL A 247 7.51 -9.91 -12.19
N ARG A 248 7.49 -8.57 -12.19
CA ARG A 248 6.30 -7.70 -12.07
C ARG A 248 5.46 -7.96 -10.81
N THR A 249 6.07 -8.59 -9.82
CA THR A 249 5.50 -8.82 -8.49
C THR A 249 6.61 -8.80 -7.46
N HIS A 250 6.24 -8.72 -6.19
CA HIS A 250 7.18 -8.61 -5.09
C HIS A 250 7.98 -9.91 -4.93
N VAL A 251 9.26 -9.80 -4.61
CA VAL A 251 10.12 -10.94 -4.27
C VAL A 251 10.68 -10.78 -2.86
N ALA A 252 10.89 -11.90 -2.17
CA ALA A 252 11.39 -11.95 -0.80
C ALA A 252 12.93 -11.96 -0.75
N GLU A 253 13.54 -10.92 -1.31
CA GLU A 253 14.99 -10.73 -1.33
C GLU A 253 15.38 -9.50 -0.49
N ALA A 254 16.66 -9.38 -0.15
CA ALA A 254 17.18 -8.25 0.62
C ALA A 254 17.11 -6.96 -0.21
N VAL A 255 16.83 -5.85 0.47
CA VAL A 255 16.73 -4.51 -0.12
C VAL A 255 17.93 -3.65 0.30
N PRO A 256 18.41 -2.74 -0.56
CA PRO A 256 19.44 -1.79 -0.18
C PRO A 256 18.86 -0.77 0.82
N PHE A 257 19.68 -0.36 1.78
CA PHE A 257 19.37 0.76 2.66
C PHE A 257 20.63 1.59 2.93
N LEU A 258 20.43 2.85 3.28
CA LEU A 258 21.48 3.74 3.77
C LEU A 258 21.00 4.44 5.03
N ILE A 259 21.94 4.79 5.91
CA ILE A 259 21.73 5.69 7.03
C ILE A 259 22.76 6.81 6.89
N TYR A 260 22.27 8.02 6.70
CA TYR A 260 23.06 9.24 6.63
C TYR A 260 23.01 9.96 7.98
N ASN A 261 24.19 10.24 8.53
CA ASN A 261 24.37 10.97 9.77
C ASN A 261 25.67 11.79 9.68
N LEU A 262 25.55 13.11 9.75
CA LEU A 262 26.65 14.06 9.61
C LEU A 262 27.73 13.92 10.70
N GLU A 263 27.41 13.31 11.84
CA GLU A 263 28.35 13.09 12.95
C GLU A 263 29.15 11.78 12.84
N LYS A 264 28.83 10.91 11.87
CA LYS A 264 29.45 9.58 11.75
C LYS A 264 30.34 9.52 10.51
N ALA A 265 31.47 8.81 10.63
CA ALA A 265 32.32 8.54 9.48
C ALA A 265 31.59 7.61 8.47
N PRO A 266 31.64 7.90 7.17
CA PRO A 266 31.08 7.02 6.15
C PRO A 266 31.91 5.72 6.05
N ASP A 267 31.28 4.66 5.57
CA ASP A 267 32.00 3.46 5.13
C ASP A 267 32.52 3.60 3.69
N GLY A 268 33.01 2.51 3.10
CA GLY A 268 33.62 2.52 1.77
C GLY A 268 32.64 2.60 0.60
N VAL A 269 31.33 2.55 0.85
CA VAL A 269 30.31 2.50 -0.20
C VAL A 269 30.01 3.91 -0.71
N ASN A 270 30.06 4.11 -2.04
CA ASN A 270 29.87 5.43 -2.66
C ASN A 270 28.71 5.48 -3.68
N ARG A 271 27.93 4.41 -3.79
CA ARG A 271 26.75 4.30 -4.66
C ARG A 271 25.63 3.60 -3.91
N PHE A 272 24.41 4.05 -4.16
CA PHE A 272 23.20 3.44 -3.61
C PHE A 272 22.55 2.56 -4.68
N ASP A 273 22.95 1.29 -4.71
CA ASP A 273 22.41 0.24 -5.56
C ASP A 273 22.57 -1.12 -4.86
N GLU A 274 21.86 -2.14 -5.34
CA GLU A 274 21.78 -3.47 -4.71
C GLU A 274 23.16 -4.14 -4.56
N PHE A 275 24.10 -3.84 -5.46
CA PHE A 275 25.43 -4.46 -5.47
C PHE A 275 26.39 -3.73 -4.54
N SER A 276 26.41 -2.40 -4.61
CA SER A 276 27.30 -1.56 -3.79
C SER A 276 26.90 -1.61 -2.32
N CYS A 277 25.59 -1.60 -2.01
CA CYS A 277 25.11 -1.67 -0.63
C CYS A 277 25.41 -3.02 0.06
N ALA A 278 25.66 -4.10 -0.70
CA ALA A 278 26.02 -5.40 -0.13
C ALA A 278 27.38 -5.38 0.59
N GLU A 279 28.26 -4.44 0.22
CA GLU A 279 29.58 -4.22 0.84
C GLU A 279 29.51 -3.23 2.03
N GLY A 280 28.32 -2.75 2.39
CA GLY A 280 28.11 -1.78 3.46
C GLY A 280 28.41 -2.33 4.85
N SER A 281 28.88 -1.46 5.74
CA SER A 281 29.39 -1.83 7.07
C SER A 281 28.32 -2.36 8.04
N PHE A 282 27.04 -2.10 7.78
CA PHE A 282 25.92 -2.62 8.58
C PHE A 282 25.58 -4.10 8.30
N GLY A 283 26.04 -4.65 7.18
CA GLY A 283 25.71 -6.01 6.75
C GLY A 283 24.21 -6.25 6.53
N LEU A 284 23.79 -7.52 6.57
CA LEU A 284 22.40 -7.90 6.38
C LEU A 284 21.60 -7.76 7.68
N LEU A 285 20.63 -6.86 7.68
CA LEU A 285 19.70 -6.67 8.80
C LEU A 285 18.38 -7.40 8.54
N GLN A 286 17.71 -7.83 9.62
CA GLN A 286 16.43 -8.53 9.53
C GLN A 286 15.39 -7.95 10.48
N GLY A 287 14.14 -7.91 10.02
CA GLY A 287 13.00 -7.48 10.82
C GLY A 287 13.19 -6.12 11.48
N GLY A 288 13.09 -6.09 12.82
CA GLY A 288 13.15 -4.86 13.60
C GLY A 288 14.56 -4.32 13.86
N ASP A 289 15.62 -4.90 13.30
CA ASP A 289 17.00 -4.50 13.61
C ASP A 289 17.38 -3.17 12.96
N PHE A 290 16.89 -2.92 11.74
CA PHE A 290 17.10 -1.65 11.04
C PHE A 290 16.68 -0.46 11.91
N ILE A 291 15.44 -0.45 12.41
CA ILE A 291 14.95 0.70 13.16
C ILE A 291 15.67 0.87 14.51
N LYS A 292 16.08 -0.23 15.15
CA LYS A 292 16.88 -0.16 16.39
C LYS A 292 18.26 0.46 16.12
N ILE A 293 18.88 0.15 14.98
CA ILE A 293 20.17 0.71 14.57
C ILE A 293 20.01 2.18 14.20
N PHE A 294 19.00 2.52 13.40
CA PHE A 294 18.74 3.90 12.98
C PHE A 294 18.51 4.84 14.17
N LEU A 295 17.73 4.39 15.15
CA LEU A 295 17.42 5.15 16.36
C LEU A 295 18.48 5.01 17.46
N LYS A 296 19.49 4.16 17.27
CA LYS A 296 20.59 4.01 18.23
C LYS A 296 21.31 5.36 18.33
N ASP A 297 21.55 5.83 19.54
CA ASP A 297 22.10 7.16 19.83
C ASP A 297 21.11 8.34 19.62
N SER A 298 19.82 8.12 19.36
CA SER A 298 18.77 9.18 19.31
C SER A 298 17.96 9.33 20.61
N VAL A 299 18.19 8.46 21.60
CA VAL A 299 17.50 8.38 22.90
C VAL A 299 18.54 8.16 24.00
#